data_AF-A0A1V5QY82-F1
#
_entry.id   AF-A0A1V5QY82-F1
#
_cell.length_a   1.000
_cell.length_b   1.000
_cell.length_c   1.000
_cell.angle_alpha   90.00
_cell.angle_beta   90.00
_cell.angle_gamma   90.00
#
_symmetry.space_group_name_H-M   'P 1'
#
loop_
_entity.id
_entity.type
_entity.pdbx_description
1 polymer ?
#
loop_
_entity_poly.entity_id
_entity_poly.type
_entity_poly.pdbx_seq_one_letter_code
_entity_poly.pdbx_strand_id
1 'polypeptide(L)'
;MMKKQSWFERNFGWIRQDFRRLLFQLRQPETWVVIGMLTAFGLIIFFVFRLALRSDNLLRSLHPGSVICREPGEKSIAFVFASGFFFALFALASLGEFILFIDNKRRRFDYGARQALKWAAGWGMAALAIGATSFFLLDRFCR
;
A
#
# COMPACT_ATOMS: atom_id res chain seq x y z
N MET A 1 -49.93 13.38 12.23
CA MET A 1 -49.53 12.42 11.17
C MET A 1 -48.11 11.93 11.46
N MET A 2 -47.96 10.74 12.07
CA MET A 2 -46.64 10.15 12.35
C MET A 2 -46.11 9.50 11.08
N LYS A 3 -45.00 10.02 10.53
CA LYS A 3 -44.28 9.42 9.39
C LYS A 3 -43.84 8.01 9.79
N LYS A 4 -44.36 7.00 9.08
CA LYS A 4 -44.00 5.60 9.20
C LYS A 4 -42.54 5.45 8.74
N GLN A 5 -41.60 5.55 9.68
CA GLN A 5 -40.16 5.45 9.43
C GLN A 5 -39.85 4.01 8.97
N SER A 6 -39.46 3.84 7.71
CA SER A 6 -39.22 2.51 7.13
C SER A 6 -38.09 1.81 7.88
N TRP A 7 -38.22 0.49 8.08
CA TRP A 7 -37.21 -0.36 8.74
C TRP A 7 -35.80 -0.19 8.12
N PHE A 8 -35.75 0.14 6.83
CA PHE A 8 -34.54 0.44 6.08
C PHE A 8 -33.80 1.70 6.57
N GLU A 9 -34.50 2.79 6.92
CA GLU A 9 -33.87 4.03 7.41
C GLU A 9 -33.26 3.86 8.81
N ARG A 10 -33.81 2.95 9.64
CA ARG A 10 -33.24 2.65 10.97
C ARG A 10 -31.95 1.83 10.89
N ASN A 11 -31.88 0.83 9.99
CA ASN A 11 -30.68 0.01 9.82
C ASN A 11 -29.60 0.67 8.94
N PHE A 12 -29.99 1.31 7.82
CA PHE A 12 -29.04 1.91 6.88
C PHE A 12 -28.77 3.39 7.11
N GLY A 13 -29.50 4.04 8.03
CA GLY A 13 -29.28 5.45 8.38
C GLY A 13 -27.88 5.72 8.91
N TRP A 14 -27.34 4.81 9.75
CA TRP A 14 -25.97 4.88 10.26
C TRP A 14 -24.94 4.68 9.13
N ILE A 15 -25.15 3.69 8.25
CA ILE A 15 -24.27 3.42 7.10
C ILE A 15 -24.21 4.62 6.17
N ARG A 16 -25.34 5.27 5.87
CA ARG A 16 -25.39 6.46 5.01
C ARG A 16 -24.66 7.65 5.64
N GLN A 17 -24.72 7.81 6.96
CA GLN A 17 -24.00 8.87 7.67
C GLN A 17 -22.49 8.63 7.64
N ASP A 18 -22.04 7.39 7.85
CA ASP A 18 -20.62 7.04 7.75
C ASP A 18 -20.11 7.14 6.31
N PHE A 19 -20.90 6.72 5.32
CA PHE A 19 -20.54 6.92 3.90
C PHE A 19 -20.43 8.40 3.55
N ARG A 20 -21.30 9.26 4.09
CA ARG A 20 -21.19 10.72 3.92
C ARG A 20 -19.95 11.28 4.60
N ARG A 21 -19.59 10.81 5.79
CA ARG A 21 -18.37 11.24 6.50
C ARG A 21 -17.12 10.82 5.73
N LEU A 22 -17.09 9.59 5.22
CA LEU A 22 -16.04 9.07 4.34
C LEU A 22 -15.95 9.88 3.04
N LEU A 23 -17.07 10.20 2.39
CA LEU A 23 -17.13 11.08 1.21
C LEU A 23 -16.62 12.49 1.51
N PHE A 24 -16.91 13.02 2.69
CA PHE A 24 -16.40 14.33 3.13
C PHE A 24 -14.89 14.30 3.38
N GLN A 25 -14.38 13.19 3.93
CA GLN A 25 -12.94 12.92 4.03
C GLN A 25 -12.29 12.77 2.66
N LEU A 26 -12.90 12.06 1.71
CA LEU A 26 -12.40 11.94 0.31
C LEU A 26 -12.25 13.31 -0.38
N ARG A 27 -13.04 14.30 0.02
CA ARG A 27 -12.97 15.65 -0.53
C ARG A 27 -11.77 16.45 -0.02
N GLN A 28 -11.11 16.01 1.06
CA GLN A 28 -9.89 16.64 1.53
C GLN A 28 -8.70 16.23 0.66
N PRO A 29 -7.85 17.18 0.23
CA PRO A 29 -6.69 16.89 -0.60
C PRO A 29 -5.69 15.94 0.09
N GLU A 30 -5.69 15.90 1.42
CA GLU A 30 -4.87 15.00 2.23
C GLU A 30 -5.21 13.52 1.98
N THR A 31 -6.48 13.21 1.75
CA THR A 31 -6.96 11.86 1.47
C THR A 31 -6.50 11.36 0.10
N TRP A 32 -6.35 12.27 -0.88
CA TRP A 32 -5.78 11.94 -2.19
C TRP A 32 -4.30 11.54 -2.09
N VAL A 33 -3.55 12.12 -1.16
CA VAL A 33 -2.16 11.73 -0.91
C VAL A 33 -2.09 10.31 -0.35
N VAL A 34 -2.94 9.98 0.62
CA VAL A 34 -3.02 8.61 1.18
C VAL A 34 -3.41 7.60 0.10
N ILE A 35 -4.42 7.92 -0.71
CA ILE A 35 -4.85 7.07 -1.82
C ILE A 35 -3.70 6.90 -2.82
N GLY A 36 -3.04 7.98 -3.25
CA GLY A 36 -1.91 7.91 -4.17
C GLY A 36 -0.78 7.04 -3.64
N MET A 37 -0.46 7.14 -2.35
CA MET A 37 0.59 6.37 -1.70
C MET A 37 0.22 4.88 -1.58
N LEU A 38 -1.02 4.57 -1.19
CA LEU A 38 -1.57 3.20 -1.21
C LEU A 38 -1.55 2.61 -2.62
N THR A 39 -1.88 3.41 -3.63
CA THR A 39 -1.88 2.97 -5.03
C THR A 39 -0.46 2.66 -5.50
N ALA A 40 0.51 3.53 -5.18
CA ALA A 40 1.92 3.32 -5.51
C ALA A 40 2.49 2.07 -4.84
N PHE A 41 2.25 1.89 -3.54
CA PHE A 41 2.69 0.70 -2.83
C PHE A 41 1.98 -0.56 -3.32
N GLY A 42 0.67 -0.49 -3.57
CA GLY A 42 -0.12 -1.57 -4.12
C GLY A 42 0.37 -2.02 -5.51
N LEU A 43 0.76 -1.08 -6.37
CA LEU A 43 1.36 -1.39 -7.67
C LEU A 43 2.68 -2.14 -7.52
N ILE A 44 3.56 -1.72 -6.62
CA ILE A 44 4.83 -2.41 -6.35
C ILE A 44 4.55 -3.85 -5.89
N ILE A 45 3.65 -4.02 -4.92
CA ILE A 45 3.24 -5.35 -4.44
C ILE A 45 2.70 -6.19 -5.60
N PHE A 46 1.84 -5.63 -6.44
CA PHE A 46 1.27 -6.32 -7.59
C PHE A 46 2.34 -6.80 -8.57
N PHE A 47 3.32 -5.96 -8.91
CA PHE A 47 4.41 -6.33 -9.80
C PHE A 47 5.30 -7.41 -9.20
N VAL A 48 5.71 -7.25 -7.94
CA VAL A 48 6.54 -8.24 -7.23
C VAL A 48 5.81 -9.58 -7.11
N PHE A 49 4.52 -9.56 -6.74
CA PHE A 49 3.71 -10.77 -6.63
C PHE A 49 3.52 -11.46 -7.98
N ARG A 50 3.26 -10.70 -9.05
CA ARG A 50 3.14 -11.25 -10.41
C ARG A 50 4.44 -11.89 -10.90
N LEU A 51 5.59 -11.30 -10.58
CA LEU A 51 6.90 -11.88 -10.88
C LEU A 51 7.21 -13.10 -10.02
N ALA A 52 6.88 -13.05 -8.73
CA ALA A 52 7.03 -14.18 -7.81
C ALA A 52 6.23 -15.40 -8.28
N LEU A 53 4.97 -15.21 -8.70
CA LEU A 53 4.14 -16.26 -9.27
C LEU A 53 4.73 -16.87 -10.55
N ARG A 54 5.41 -16.08 -11.39
CA ARG A 54 6.13 -16.60 -12.56
C ARG A 54 7.36 -17.41 -12.19
N SER A 55 8.07 -17.02 -11.12
CA SER A 55 9.23 -17.75 -10.63
C SER A 55 8.88 -19.04 -9.87
N ASP A 56 7.67 -19.13 -9.32
CA ASP A 56 7.25 -20.28 -8.53
C ASP A 56 6.87 -21.48 -9.43
N ASN A 57 7.43 -22.65 -9.13
CA ASN A 57 7.30 -23.87 -9.93
C ASN A 57 5.84 -24.37 -10.11
N LEU A 58 4.90 -23.86 -9.32
CA LEU A 58 3.47 -24.19 -9.44
C LEU A 58 2.88 -23.79 -10.80
N LEU A 59 3.25 -22.63 -11.35
CA LEU A 59 2.81 -22.21 -12.69
C LEU A 59 3.61 -22.88 -13.82
N ARG A 60 4.85 -23.32 -13.53
CA ARG A 60 5.69 -24.13 -14.44
C ARG A 60 5.04 -25.50 -14.74
N SER A 61 4.27 -26.04 -13.79
CA SER A 61 3.48 -27.27 -13.97
C SER A 61 2.25 -27.07 -14.88
N LEU A 62 1.61 -25.89 -14.84
CA LEU A 62 0.41 -25.59 -15.63
C LEU A 62 0.68 -25.03 -17.03
N HIS A 63 1.83 -24.39 -17.28
CA HIS A 63 2.21 -23.87 -18.60
C HIS A 63 3.70 -24.13 -18.90
N PRO A 64 4.06 -25.30 -19.47
CA PRO A 64 5.45 -25.68 -19.76
C PRO A 64 6.17 -24.81 -20.82
N GLY A 65 5.51 -23.80 -21.39
CA GLY A 65 6.04 -22.94 -22.47
C GLY A 65 6.23 -21.45 -22.12
N SER A 66 5.96 -21.02 -20.88
CA SER A 66 6.14 -19.61 -20.51
C SER A 66 7.56 -19.34 -20.00
N VAL A 67 8.28 -18.45 -20.69
CA VAL A 67 9.54 -17.74 -20.33
C VAL A 67 10.32 -18.34 -19.17
N ILE A 68 11.46 -18.97 -19.51
CA ILE A 68 12.38 -19.65 -18.58
C ILE A 68 13.07 -18.61 -17.69
N CYS A 69 12.49 -18.26 -16.54
CA CYS A 69 13.24 -17.55 -15.52
C CYS A 69 14.28 -18.50 -14.92
N ARG A 70 15.52 -18.04 -14.74
CA ARG A 70 16.60 -18.82 -14.13
C ARG A 70 16.21 -19.15 -12.69
N GLU A 71 16.37 -20.41 -12.29
CA GLU A 71 16.06 -20.86 -10.93
C GLU A 71 16.70 -19.93 -9.89
N PRO A 72 15.91 -19.20 -9.09
CA PRO A 72 16.46 -18.31 -8.09
C PRO A 72 17.14 -19.16 -7.02
N GLY A 73 18.44 -18.92 -6.78
CA GLY A 73 19.15 -19.60 -5.69
C GLY A 73 18.49 -19.30 -4.35
N GLU A 74 18.63 -20.21 -3.37
CA GLU A 74 17.99 -20.09 -2.03
C GLU A 74 18.18 -18.72 -1.38
N LYS A 75 19.35 -18.11 -1.60
CA LYS A 75 19.70 -16.76 -1.09
C LYS A 75 18.85 -15.65 -1.71
N SER A 76 18.49 -15.77 -2.99
CA SER A 76 17.69 -14.78 -3.71
C SER A 76 16.23 -14.80 -3.24
N ILE A 77 15.68 -15.98 -2.96
CA ILE A 77 14.32 -16.13 -2.40
C ILE A 77 14.26 -15.49 -1.00
N ALA A 78 15.24 -15.80 -0.14
CA ALA A 78 15.34 -15.19 1.18
C ALA A 78 15.47 -13.65 1.12
N PHE A 79 16.22 -13.12 0.15
CA PHE A 79 16.35 -11.68 -0.06
C PHE A 79 15.02 -11.04 -0.48
N VAL A 80 14.30 -11.63 -1.45
CA VAL A 80 12.99 -11.12 -1.89
C VAL A 80 12.00 -11.17 -0.72
N PHE A 81 11.98 -12.24 0.06
CA PHE A 81 11.11 -12.37 1.22
C PHE A 81 11.41 -11.32 2.30
N ALA A 82 12.69 -11.17 2.66
CA ALA A 82 13.14 -10.15 3.61
C ALA A 82 12.78 -8.73 3.11
N SER A 83 13.03 -8.46 1.82
CA SER A 83 12.71 -7.16 1.20
C SER A 83 11.21 -6.86 1.26
N GLY A 84 10.34 -7.85 1.09
CA GLY A 84 8.89 -7.69 1.22
C GLY A 84 8.46 -7.32 2.64
N PHE A 85 9.08 -7.94 3.65
CA PHE A 85 8.81 -7.62 5.06
C PHE A 85 9.26 -6.20 5.41
N PHE A 86 10.48 -5.82 5.03
CA PHE A 86 10.98 -4.46 5.22
C PHE A 86 10.14 -3.44 4.45
N PHE A 87 9.76 -3.74 3.21
CA PHE A 87 8.86 -2.90 2.42
C PHE A 87 7.54 -2.64 3.14
N ALA A 88 6.89 -3.69 3.67
CA ALA A 88 5.65 -3.55 4.42
C ALA A 88 5.84 -2.68 5.66
N LEU A 89 6.91 -2.90 6.44
CA LEU A 89 7.22 -2.09 7.62
C LEU A 89 7.42 -0.60 7.26
N PHE A 90 8.20 -0.30 6.22
CA PHE A 90 8.43 1.08 5.80
C PHE A 90 7.18 1.74 5.23
N ALA A 91 6.35 1.00 4.48
CA ALA A 91 5.07 1.49 3.98
C ALA A 91 4.11 1.82 5.14
N LEU A 92 4.00 0.94 6.14
CA LEU A 92 3.20 1.15 7.34
C LEU A 92 3.73 2.33 8.18
N ALA A 93 5.05 2.42 8.38
CA ALA A 93 5.68 3.53 9.09
C ALA A 93 5.42 4.86 8.38
N SER A 94 5.57 4.89 7.05
CA SER A 94 5.29 6.08 6.24
C SER A 94 3.82 6.52 6.33
N LEU A 95 2.88 5.57 6.29
CA LEU A 95 1.45 5.85 6.50
C LEU A 95 1.17 6.37 7.91
N GLY A 96 1.76 5.76 8.94
CA GLY A 96 1.61 6.18 10.33
C GLY A 96 2.08 7.62 10.57
N GLU A 97 3.26 7.97 10.05
CA GLU A 97 3.81 9.34 10.11
C GLU A 97 2.95 10.34 9.32
N PHE A 98 2.34 9.91 8.21
CA PHE A 98 1.42 10.77 7.46
C PHE A 98 0.11 11.03 8.22
N ILE A 99 -0.42 10.03 8.92
CA ILE A 99 -1.59 10.21 9.81
C ILE A 99 -1.23 11.17 10.96
N LEU A 100 -0.03 11.01 11.54
CA LEU A 100 0.49 11.90 12.59
C LEU A 100 0.65 13.35 12.08
N PHE A 101 1.10 13.52 10.83
CA PHE A 101 1.16 14.83 10.18
C PHE A 101 -0.22 15.50 10.09
N ILE A 102 -1.25 14.77 9.67
CA ILE A 102 -2.62 15.30 9.58
C ILE A 102 -3.14 15.70 10.97
N ASP A 103 -2.94 14.86 12.00
CA ASP A 103 -3.40 15.18 13.36
C ASP A 103 -2.68 16.42 13.93
N ASN A 104 -1.36 16.50 13.74
CA ASN A 104 -0.56 17.65 14.17
C ASN A 104 -0.94 18.94 13.44
N LYS A 105 -1.22 18.86 12.14
CA LYS A 105 -1.71 19.99 11.34
C LYS A 105 -3.10 20.43 11.81
N ARG A 106 -3.99 19.50 12.14
CA ARG A 106 -5.33 19.79 12.68
C ARG A 106 -5.27 20.47 14.04
N ARG A 107 -4.30 20.10 14.88
CA ARG A 107 -4.05 20.72 16.20
C ARG A 107 -3.22 22.02 16.14
N ARG A 108 -2.85 22.51 14.95
CA ARG A 108 -2.00 23.70 14.71
C ARG A 108 -0.61 23.63 15.36
N PHE A 109 -0.05 22.44 15.55
CA PHE A 109 1.34 22.27 15.98
C PHE A 109 2.27 22.19 14.77
N ASP A 110 2.67 23.35 14.23
CA ASP A 110 3.39 23.46 12.96
C ASP A 110 4.80 22.81 12.97
N TYR A 111 5.49 22.83 14.11
CA TYR A 111 6.84 22.26 14.22
C TYR A 111 6.83 20.72 14.14
N GLY A 112 5.88 20.09 14.83
CA GLY A 112 5.70 18.64 14.80
C GLY A 112 5.19 18.13 13.45
N ALA A 113 4.36 18.93 12.77
CA ALA A 113 3.84 18.58 11.44
C ALA A 113 4.97 18.46 10.38
N ARG A 114 5.88 19.44 10.30
CA ARG A 114 6.97 19.39 9.31
C ARG A 114 7.94 18.23 9.53
N GLN A 115 8.16 17.84 10.78
CA GLN A 115 9.02 16.72 11.12
C GLN A 115 8.38 15.38 10.73
N ALA A 116 7.09 15.18 11.06
CA ALA A 116 6.34 14.00 10.65
C ALA A 116 6.30 13.85 9.12
N LEU A 117 6.15 14.95 8.37
CA LEU A 117 6.19 14.90 6.91
C LEU A 117 7.56 14.43 6.37
N LYS A 118 8.67 14.88 6.97
CA LYS A 118 10.02 14.43 6.57
C LYS A 118 10.21 12.95 6.84
N TRP A 119 9.73 12.44 7.97
CA TRP A 119 9.79 11.01 8.29
C TRP A 119 8.89 10.18 7.38
N ALA A 120 7.66 10.63 7.11
CA ALA A 120 6.77 9.99 6.15
C ALA A 120 7.43 9.88 4.77
N ALA A 121 8.02 10.96 4.26
CA ALA A 121 8.74 10.98 2.99
C ALA A 121 10.00 10.08 3.02
N GLY A 122 10.75 10.09 4.12
CA GLY A 122 11.95 9.25 4.30
C GLY A 122 11.63 7.77 4.25
N TRP A 123 10.66 7.32 5.06
CA TRP A 123 10.21 5.92 5.05
C TRP A 123 9.55 5.53 3.73
N GLY A 124 8.80 6.46 3.11
CA GLY A 124 8.20 6.24 1.81
C GLY A 124 9.25 6.02 0.71
N MET A 125 10.29 6.85 0.67
CA MET A 125 11.42 6.69 -0.26
C MET A 125 12.19 5.39 0.00
N ALA A 126 12.40 5.01 1.26
CA ALA A 126 13.03 3.74 1.60
C ALA A 126 12.21 2.55 1.09
N ALA A 127 10.88 2.58 1.26
CA ALA A 127 9.98 1.56 0.72
C ALA A 127 10.07 1.50 -0.82
N LEU A 128 10.05 2.64 -1.51
CA LEU A 128 10.20 2.68 -2.98
C LEU A 128 11.55 2.10 -3.43
N ALA A 129 12.65 2.43 -2.75
CA ALA A 129 13.97 1.90 -3.09
C ALA A 129 14.03 0.38 -2.93
N ILE A 130 13.49 -0.17 -1.85
CA ILE A 130 13.44 -1.62 -1.60
C ILE A 130 12.58 -2.30 -2.68
N GLY A 131 11.38 -1.78 -2.95
CA GLY A 131 10.49 -2.30 -3.98
C GLY A 131 11.11 -2.29 -5.38
N ALA A 132 11.76 -1.19 -5.75
CA ALA A 132 12.46 -1.07 -7.03
C ALA A 132 13.64 -2.04 -7.15
N THR A 133 14.41 -2.21 -6.06
CA THR A 133 15.54 -3.15 -6.04
C THR A 133 15.04 -4.59 -6.22
N SER A 134 13.98 -4.99 -5.51
CA SER A 134 13.38 -6.32 -5.62
C SER A 134 12.80 -6.57 -7.02
N PHE A 135 12.12 -5.59 -7.60
CA PHE A 135 11.62 -5.66 -8.97
C PHE A 135 12.76 -5.84 -9.98
N PHE A 136 13.83 -5.04 -9.88
CA PHE A 136 14.99 -5.12 -10.77
C PHE A 136 15.71 -6.47 -10.66
N LEU A 137 15.82 -7.00 -9.43
CA LEU A 137 16.40 -8.32 -9.21
C LEU A 137 15.58 -9.40 -9.93
N LEU A 138 14.25 -9.39 -9.73
CA LEU A 138 13.34 -10.37 -10.34
C LEU A 138 13.28 -10.26 -11.87
N ASP A 139 13.27 -9.05 -12.42
CA ASP A 139 13.34 -8.81 -13.87
C ASP A 139 14.63 -9.39 -14.45
N ARG A 140 15.78 -9.20 -13.77
CA ARG A 140 17.05 -9.77 -14.18
C ARG A 140 17.08 -11.31 -14.15
N PHE A 141 16.33 -11.95 -13.26
CA PHE A 141 16.23 -13.41 -13.22
C PHE A 141 15.28 -13.98 -14.30
N CYS A 142 14.33 -13.16 -14.76
CA CYS A 142 13.31 -13.54 -15.73
C CYS A 142 13.60 -13.10 -17.18
N ARG A 143 14.75 -12.46 -17.42
CA ARG A 143 15.25 -12.07 -18.74
C ARG A 143 16.22 -13.11 -19.28
#